data_AF-A0A1Y3BS74-F1
#
_entry.id   AF-A0A1Y3BS74-F1
#
_cell.length_a   1.000
_cell.length_b   1.000
_cell.length_c   1.000
_cell.angle_alpha   90.00
_cell.angle_beta   90.00
_cell.angle_gamma   90.00
#
_symmetry.space_group_name_H-M   'P 1'
#
loop_
_entity.id
_entity.type
_entity.pdbx_description
1 polymer ?
#
loop_
_entity_poly.entity_id
_entity_poly.type
_entity_poly.pdbx_seq_one_letter_code
_entity_poly.pdbx_strand_id
1 'polypeptide(L)'
;MKPSPYKLILDKCQLANELKEIFIQLCNEGIVQIKINRWINVNFCLPQKVHRRLIELSPLSPPITPANIHLCLKKLRPYHTFLLLIEMDHLLQSLPQDVSPSSVRLIRASNPLKNLLELSADADITLSQVFNIVAELVYWGKATIIFPLCESNHYMLHPSAPTA
;
A
#
# COMPACT_ATOMS: atom_id res chain seq x y z
N MET A 1 -0.99 23.33 40.57
CA MET A 1 -1.14 21.99 39.97
C MET A 1 0.17 21.64 39.26
N LYS A 2 0.88 20.59 39.66
CA LYS A 2 2.12 20.18 38.98
C LYS A 2 1.77 19.67 37.57
N PRO A 3 2.48 20.10 36.50
CA PRO A 3 2.23 19.58 35.16
C PRO A 3 2.48 18.06 35.14
N SER A 4 1.64 17.31 34.42
CA SER A 4 1.82 15.86 34.25
C SER A 4 3.20 15.57 33.62
N PRO A 5 3.97 14.60 34.14
CA PRO A 5 5.28 14.25 33.60
C PRO A 5 5.25 13.96 32.09
N TYR A 6 4.15 13.40 31.59
CA TYR A 6 3.93 13.14 30.17
C TYR A 6 3.95 14.42 29.34
N LYS A 7 3.20 15.45 29.75
CA LYS A 7 3.17 16.75 29.06
C LYS A 7 4.55 17.42 29.09
N LEU A 8 5.23 17.35 30.24
CA LEU A 8 6.57 17.92 30.40
C LEU A 8 7.60 17.30 29.45
N ILE A 9 7.52 15.98 29.21
CA ILE A 9 8.43 15.27 28.31
C ILE A 9 8.13 15.62 26.85
N LEU A 10 6.85 15.70 26.48
CA LEU A 10 6.46 16.13 25.14
C LEU A 10 6.91 17.55 24.83
N ASP A 11 6.80 18.47 25.79
CA ASP A 11 7.21 19.87 25.58
C ASP A 11 8.73 20.02 25.43
N LYS A 12 9.52 19.12 26.05
CA LYS A 12 10.99 19.19 26.07
C LYS A 12 11.68 18.34 25.00
N CYS A 13 11.04 17.28 24.53
CA CYS A 13 11.67 16.28 23.68
C CYS A 13 10.92 16.15 22.35
N GLN A 14 11.53 16.62 21.27
CA GLN A 14 10.98 16.49 19.93
C GLN A 14 10.73 15.03 19.56
N LEU A 15 11.67 14.13 19.86
CA LEU A 15 11.51 12.70 19.61
C LEU A 15 10.31 12.11 20.35
N ALA A 16 10.00 12.59 21.56
CA ALA A 16 8.82 12.11 22.29
C ALA A 16 7.50 12.52 21.61
N ASN A 17 7.44 13.73 21.02
CA ASN A 17 6.32 14.13 20.17
C ASN A 17 6.22 13.29 18.90
N GLU A 18 7.35 13.03 18.23
CA GLU A 18 7.39 12.20 17.03
C GLU A 18 6.94 10.76 17.33
N LEU A 19 7.36 10.17 18.47
CA LEU A 19 6.90 8.85 18.91
C LEU A 19 5.40 8.82 19.23
N LYS A 20 4.87 9.88 19.86
CA LYS A 20 3.43 10.03 20.09
C LYS A 20 2.69 10.09 18.75
N GLU A 21 3.19 10.85 17.79
CA GLU A 21 2.61 10.97 16.46
C GLU A 21 2.61 9.62 15.73
N ILE A 22 3.73 8.90 15.74
CA ILE A 22 3.85 7.53 15.21
C ILE A 22 2.77 6.63 15.83
N PHE A 23 2.61 6.65 17.14
CA PHE A 23 1.59 5.86 17.83
C PHE A 23 0.18 6.21 17.36
N ILE A 24 -0.15 7.50 17.25
CA ILE A 24 -1.47 7.96 16.79
C ILE A 24 -1.71 7.53 15.33
N GLN A 25 -0.73 7.71 14.45
CA GLN A 25 -0.82 7.30 13.04
C GLN A 25 -1.03 5.78 12.91
N LEU A 26 -0.33 4.97 13.71
CA LEU A 26 -0.54 3.52 13.78
C LEU A 26 -1.94 3.16 14.31
N CYS A 27 -2.42 3.86 15.33
CA CYS A 27 -3.73 3.64 15.94
C CYS A 27 -4.89 4.09 15.05
N ASN A 28 -4.70 5.08 14.19
CA ASN A 28 -5.71 5.53 13.25
C ASN A 28 -5.59 4.72 11.96
N GLU A 29 -4.57 5.01 11.16
CA GLU A 29 -4.46 4.55 9.77
C GLU A 29 -3.72 3.23 9.62
N GLY A 30 -2.76 2.96 10.52
CA GLY A 30 -1.84 1.83 10.37
C GLY A 30 -0.73 2.08 9.34
N ILE A 31 -0.58 3.32 8.87
CA ILE A 31 0.52 3.78 8.01
C ILE A 31 1.25 4.86 8.80
N VAL A 32 2.59 4.84 8.74
CA VAL A 32 3.45 5.84 9.35
C VAL A 32 4.34 6.41 8.27
N GLN A 33 4.32 7.73 8.13
CA GLN A 33 5.23 8.49 7.27
C GLN A 33 5.67 9.73 8.04
N ILE A 34 6.87 9.69 8.62
CA ILE A 34 7.39 10.78 9.46
C ILE A 34 8.89 10.98 9.24
N LYS A 35 9.34 12.21 9.47
CA LYS A 35 10.76 12.57 9.42
C LYS A 35 11.32 12.79 10.83
N ILE A 36 11.92 11.74 11.39
CA ILE A 36 12.50 11.78 12.74
C ILE A 36 13.64 12.81 12.77
N ASN A 37 13.62 13.67 13.78
CA ASN A 37 14.55 14.79 13.94
C ASN A 37 14.63 15.71 12.69
N ARG A 38 13.60 15.72 11.84
CA ARG A 38 13.56 16.47 10.56
C ARG A 38 14.59 16.04 9.52
N TRP A 39 15.28 14.92 9.71
CA TRP A 39 16.27 14.42 8.75
C TRP A 39 16.11 12.94 8.36
N ILE A 40 15.67 12.05 9.27
CA ILE A 40 15.53 10.62 8.98
C ILE A 40 14.09 10.32 8.55
N ASN A 41 13.89 9.97 7.29
CA ASN A 41 12.59 9.50 6.81
C ASN A 41 12.34 8.08 7.33
N VAL A 42 11.27 7.89 8.08
CA VAL A 42 10.82 6.59 8.57
C VAL A 42 9.41 6.33 8.04
N ASN A 43 9.31 5.34 7.17
CA ASN A 43 8.06 4.92 6.54
C ASN A 43 7.85 3.44 6.82
N PHE A 44 6.74 3.08 7.45
CA PHE A 44 6.30 1.69 7.57
C PHE A 44 4.78 1.62 7.73
N CYS A 45 4.20 0.45 7.54
CA CYS A 45 2.80 0.21 7.83
C CYS A 45 2.59 -1.09 8.60
N LEU A 46 1.41 -1.23 9.18
CA LEU A 46 0.88 -2.46 9.74
C LEU A 46 0.01 -3.10 8.65
N PRO A 47 0.53 -4.08 7.87
CA PRO A 47 -0.18 -4.57 6.69
C PRO A 47 -1.56 -5.12 7.04
N GLN A 48 -1.69 -5.83 8.16
CA GLN A 48 -2.98 -6.33 8.65
C GLN A 48 -4.03 -5.23 8.84
N LYS A 49 -3.61 -4.01 9.20
CA LYS A 49 -4.53 -2.90 9.46
C LYS A 49 -4.90 -2.17 8.17
N VAL A 50 -3.90 -1.92 7.32
CA VAL A 50 -4.10 -1.31 6.00
C VAL A 50 -5.05 -2.17 5.17
N HIS A 51 -4.81 -3.48 5.11
CA HIS A 51 -5.67 -4.42 4.39
C HIS A 51 -7.01 -4.66 5.07
N ARG A 52 -7.10 -4.59 6.40
CA ARG A 52 -8.39 -4.67 7.09
C ARG A 52 -9.31 -3.52 6.71
N ARG A 53 -8.82 -2.29 6.64
CA ARG A 53 -9.63 -1.13 6.20
C ARG A 53 -10.17 -1.28 4.78
N LEU A 54 -9.41 -1.93 3.90
CA LEU A 54 -9.88 -2.28 2.55
C LEU A 54 -11.00 -3.34 2.57
N ILE A 55 -11.01 -4.22 3.58
CA ILE A 55 -11.87 -5.40 3.70
C ILE A 55 -13.03 -5.21 4.69
N GLU A 56 -13.06 -4.12 5.47
CA GLU A 56 -14.17 -3.76 6.39
C GLU A 56 -15.54 -3.68 5.66
N LEU A 57 -15.51 -3.68 4.34
CA LEU A 57 -16.61 -3.91 3.41
C LEU A 57 -17.21 -5.34 3.43
N SER A 58 -16.61 -6.30 4.13
CA SER A 58 -17.09 -7.69 4.23
C SER A 58 -16.84 -8.30 5.61
N PRO A 59 -17.87 -8.46 6.46
CA PRO A 59 -17.72 -9.01 7.81
C PRO A 59 -17.37 -10.51 7.84
N LEU A 60 -17.38 -11.19 6.69
CA LEU A 60 -17.11 -12.63 6.54
C LEU A 60 -15.68 -12.96 6.11
N SER A 61 -14.87 -11.95 5.76
CA SER A 61 -13.51 -12.17 5.27
C SER A 61 -12.54 -12.45 6.42
N PRO A 62 -11.69 -13.49 6.33
CA PRO A 62 -10.68 -13.74 7.34
C PRO A 62 -9.67 -12.58 7.43
N PRO A 63 -9.12 -12.28 8.62
CA PRO A 63 -8.15 -11.22 8.77
C PRO A 63 -6.89 -11.51 7.94
N ILE A 64 -6.49 -10.57 7.08
CA ILE A 64 -5.24 -10.67 6.33
C ILE A 64 -4.08 -10.50 7.30
N THR A 65 -3.27 -11.55 7.44
CA THR A 65 -2.02 -11.48 8.21
C THR A 65 -0.85 -11.11 7.30
N PRO A 66 0.26 -10.57 7.85
CA PRO A 66 1.48 -10.34 7.07
C PRO A 66 2.00 -11.58 6.35
N ALA A 67 1.80 -12.77 6.93
CA ALA A 67 2.16 -14.05 6.32
C ALA A 67 1.36 -14.33 5.04
N ASN A 68 0.08 -13.94 4.99
CA ASN A 68 -0.74 -14.09 3.78
C ASN A 68 -0.23 -13.22 2.65
N ILE A 69 0.18 -11.98 2.94
CA ILE A 69 0.76 -11.07 1.95
C ILE A 69 2.06 -11.65 1.42
N HIS A 70 2.95 -12.11 2.30
CA HIS A 70 4.21 -12.73 1.88
C HIS A 70 3.98 -13.99 1.02
N LEU A 71 3.00 -14.82 1.37
CA LEU A 71 2.61 -15.98 0.57
C LEU A 71 2.05 -15.58 -0.80
N CYS A 72 1.22 -14.53 -0.85
CA CYS A 72 0.68 -13.97 -2.09
C CYS A 72 1.81 -13.50 -3.02
N LEU A 73 2.76 -12.74 -2.48
CA LEU A 73 3.92 -12.23 -3.24
C LEU A 73 4.82 -13.36 -3.75
N LYS A 74 4.99 -14.45 -2.97
CA LYS A 74 5.69 -15.66 -3.44
C LYS A 74 4.97 -16.38 -4.58
N LYS A 75 3.65 -16.26 -4.65
CA LYS A 75 2.81 -16.84 -5.71
C LYS A 75 2.65 -15.93 -6.92
N LEU A 76 3.20 -14.71 -6.90
CA LEU A 76 3.15 -13.81 -8.04
C LEU A 76 3.83 -14.44 -9.26
N ARG A 77 3.21 -14.30 -10.43
CA ARG A 77 3.67 -14.88 -11.70
C ARG A 77 3.45 -13.88 -12.83
N PRO A 78 4.17 -14.02 -13.97
CA PRO A 78 4.12 -13.03 -15.06
C PRO A 78 2.72 -12.85 -15.67
N TYR A 79 1.88 -13.88 -15.61
CA TYR A 79 0.51 -13.87 -16.16
C TYR A 79 -0.52 -13.15 -15.28
N HIS A 80 -0.18 -12.78 -14.04
CA HIS A 80 -1.06 -11.96 -13.22
C HIS A 80 -1.06 -10.51 -13.72
N THR A 81 -1.89 -9.67 -13.12
CA THR A 81 -1.79 -8.21 -13.18
C THR A 81 -2.06 -7.63 -11.80
N PHE A 82 -2.02 -6.30 -11.68
CA PHE A 82 -2.40 -5.60 -10.47
C PHE A 82 -3.44 -4.52 -10.78
N LEU A 83 -4.32 -4.29 -9.81
CA LEU A 83 -5.31 -3.23 -9.84
C LEU A 83 -4.96 -2.19 -8.78
N LEU A 84 -4.89 -0.92 -9.18
CA LEU A 84 -4.71 0.19 -8.25
C LEU A 84 -5.99 0.38 -7.43
N LEU A 85 -5.83 0.50 -6.11
CA LEU A 85 -6.92 0.70 -5.15
C LEU A 85 -7.18 2.19 -4.87
N ILE A 86 -6.33 3.05 -5.41
CA ILE A 86 -6.40 4.50 -5.33
C ILE A 86 -6.20 5.04 -6.74
N GLU A 87 -6.82 6.17 -7.05
CA GLU A 87 -6.65 6.83 -8.33
C GLU A 87 -5.18 7.10 -8.64
N MET A 88 -4.81 6.91 -9.91
CA MET A 88 -3.41 6.97 -10.36
C MET A 88 -2.76 8.32 -10.03
N ASP A 89 -3.45 9.43 -10.29
CA ASP A 89 -2.92 10.78 -10.05
C ASP A 89 -2.70 11.03 -8.56
N HIS A 90 -3.65 10.61 -7.73
CA HIS A 90 -3.50 10.68 -6.27
C HIS A 90 -2.35 9.81 -5.76
N LEU A 91 -2.18 8.61 -6.31
CA LEU A 91 -1.06 7.75 -5.98
C LEU A 91 0.27 8.43 -6.33
N LEU A 92 0.41 8.95 -7.56
CA LEU A 92 1.62 9.62 -8.03
C LEU A 92 1.98 10.85 -7.19
N GLN A 93 0.99 11.64 -6.76
CA GLN A 93 1.20 12.80 -5.87
C GLN A 93 1.62 12.39 -4.45
N SER A 94 1.19 11.20 -4.00
CA SER A 94 1.51 10.68 -2.67
C SER A 94 2.89 10.02 -2.56
N LEU A 95 3.59 9.83 -3.68
CA LEU A 95 4.91 9.19 -3.69
C LEU A 95 5.97 10.08 -3.03
N PRO A 96 6.96 9.48 -2.32
CA PRO A 96 8.12 10.21 -1.83
C PRO A 96 8.90 10.88 -2.97
N GLN A 97 9.58 11.99 -2.68
CA GLN A 97 10.41 12.71 -3.66
C GLN A 97 11.52 11.83 -4.28
N ASP A 98 12.01 10.86 -3.51
CA ASP A 98 13.11 9.97 -3.92
C ASP A 98 12.61 8.66 -4.56
N VAL A 99 11.35 8.61 -5.03
CA VAL A 99 10.80 7.40 -5.67
C VAL A 99 11.53 7.09 -6.98
N SER A 100 11.77 5.79 -7.22
CA SER A 100 12.39 5.33 -8.46
C SER A 100 11.55 5.74 -9.69
N PRO A 101 12.18 6.28 -10.75
CA PRO A 101 11.49 6.54 -12.02
C PRO A 101 10.79 5.31 -12.60
N SER A 102 11.31 4.10 -12.32
CA SER A 102 10.70 2.83 -12.73
C SER A 102 9.31 2.64 -12.11
N SER A 103 9.13 3.03 -10.85
CA SER A 103 7.82 2.96 -10.17
C SER A 103 6.83 3.90 -10.83
N VAL A 104 7.25 5.12 -11.17
CA VAL A 104 6.41 6.11 -11.86
C VAL A 104 6.01 5.59 -13.25
N ARG A 105 6.95 5.03 -14.02
CA ARG A 105 6.64 4.44 -15.34
C ARG A 105 5.65 3.30 -15.24
N LEU A 106 5.84 2.38 -14.29
CA LEU A 106 4.93 1.24 -14.11
C LEU A 106 3.52 1.68 -13.67
N ILE A 107 3.43 2.64 -12.75
CA ILE A 107 2.14 3.18 -12.30
C ILE A 107 1.40 3.83 -13.47
N ARG A 108 2.09 4.60 -14.32
CA ARG A 108 1.49 5.20 -15.52
C ARG A 108 1.10 4.19 -16.58
N ALA A 109 1.87 3.11 -16.72
CA ALA A 109 1.57 2.02 -17.65
C ALA A 109 0.49 1.06 -17.12
N SER A 110 0.03 1.21 -15.87
CA SER A 110 -0.87 0.26 -15.24
C SER A 110 -2.15 0.09 -16.07
N ASN A 111 -2.42 -1.14 -16.49
CA ASN A 111 -3.60 -1.48 -17.25
C ASN A 111 -4.11 -2.85 -16.77
N PRO A 112 -5.32 -2.94 -16.21
CA PRO A 112 -5.83 -4.18 -15.65
C PRO A 112 -6.18 -5.23 -16.73
N LEU A 113 -6.15 -4.87 -18.02
CA LEU A 113 -6.34 -5.79 -19.15
C LEU A 113 -5.03 -6.49 -19.57
N LYS A 114 -3.88 -5.98 -19.12
CA LYS A 114 -2.56 -6.50 -19.49
C LYS A 114 -1.91 -7.24 -18.33
N ASN A 115 -1.15 -8.28 -18.64
CA ASN A 115 -0.39 -9.03 -17.63
C ASN A 115 0.94 -8.33 -17.26
N LEU A 116 1.58 -8.76 -16.17
CA LEU A 116 2.81 -8.14 -15.67
C LEU A 116 3.98 -8.21 -16.66
N LEU A 117 4.03 -9.22 -17.53
CA LEU A 117 5.05 -9.30 -18.58
C LEU A 117 4.83 -8.22 -19.64
N GLU A 118 3.60 -8.03 -20.11
CA GLU A 118 3.25 -6.95 -21.05
C GLU A 118 3.49 -5.57 -20.44
N LEU A 119 3.10 -5.38 -19.17
CA LEU A 119 3.35 -4.14 -18.44
C LEU A 119 4.85 -3.84 -18.28
N SER A 120 5.69 -4.88 -18.17
CA SER A 120 7.15 -4.71 -18.14
C SER A 120 7.69 -4.13 -19.45
N ALA A 121 7.14 -4.56 -20.59
CA ALA A 121 7.48 -4.02 -21.90
C ALA A 121 6.95 -2.59 -22.08
N ASP A 122 5.69 -2.32 -21.71
CA ASP A 122 5.08 -0.99 -21.82
C ASP A 122 5.82 0.07 -20.97
N ALA A 123 6.26 -0.31 -19.76
CA ALA A 123 6.95 0.57 -18.83
C ALA A 123 8.47 0.64 -19.07
N ASP A 124 9.00 -0.13 -20.02
CA ASP A 124 10.42 -0.27 -20.32
C ASP A 124 11.25 -0.55 -19.04
N ILE A 125 10.86 -1.61 -18.33
CA ILE A 125 11.54 -2.10 -17.12
C ILE A 125 11.56 -3.62 -17.09
N THR A 126 12.46 -4.20 -16.29
CA THR A 126 12.53 -5.66 -16.18
C THR A 126 11.33 -6.22 -15.42
N LEU A 127 10.91 -7.44 -15.75
CA LEU A 127 9.85 -8.13 -15.01
C LEU A 127 10.18 -8.28 -13.51
N SER A 128 11.46 -8.43 -13.15
CA SER A 128 11.88 -8.46 -11.74
C SER A 128 11.61 -7.12 -11.04
N GLN A 129 11.84 -5.99 -11.71
CA GLN A 129 11.48 -4.67 -11.18
C GLN A 129 9.96 -4.53 -11.04
N VAL A 130 9.18 -5.02 -12.01
CA VAL A 130 7.72 -5.06 -11.91
C VAL A 130 7.27 -5.81 -10.66
N PHE A 131 7.80 -7.01 -10.41
CA PHE A 131 7.46 -7.78 -9.21
C PHE A 131 7.79 -7.03 -7.91
N ASN A 132 8.93 -6.36 -7.83
CA ASN A 132 9.31 -5.59 -6.64
C ASN A 132 8.38 -4.40 -6.42
N ILE A 133 8.08 -3.63 -7.48
CA ILE A 133 7.19 -2.45 -7.38
C ILE A 133 5.77 -2.87 -7.02
N VAL A 134 5.24 -3.92 -7.66
CA VAL A 134 3.92 -4.47 -7.32
C VAL A 134 3.89 -4.98 -5.88
N ALA A 135 4.95 -5.64 -5.43
CA ALA A 135 5.06 -6.10 -4.05
C ALA A 135 5.00 -4.95 -3.04
N GLU A 136 5.68 -3.84 -3.32
CA GLU A 136 5.61 -2.64 -2.51
C GLU A 136 4.19 -2.05 -2.51
N LEU A 137 3.57 -1.87 -3.68
CA LEU A 137 2.21 -1.33 -3.80
C LEU A 137 1.20 -2.18 -3.03
N VAL A 138 1.31 -3.52 -3.11
CA VAL A 138 0.46 -4.45 -2.35
C VAL A 138 0.74 -4.34 -0.85
N TYR A 139 2.01 -4.30 -0.43
CA TYR A 139 2.39 -4.16 0.97
C TYR A 139 1.80 -2.91 1.63
N TRP A 140 1.78 -1.79 0.90
CA TRP A 140 1.18 -0.53 1.33
C TRP A 140 -0.34 -0.45 1.13
N GLY A 141 -0.98 -1.52 0.66
CA GLY A 141 -2.42 -1.55 0.35
C GLY A 141 -2.84 -0.55 -0.73
N LYS A 142 -1.94 -0.17 -1.63
CA LYS A 142 -2.19 0.72 -2.77
C LYS A 142 -2.65 -0.04 -4.01
N ALA A 143 -2.38 -1.34 -4.07
CA ALA A 143 -2.80 -2.22 -5.16
C ALA A 143 -3.21 -3.60 -4.64
N THR A 144 -3.97 -4.33 -5.46
CA THR A 144 -4.29 -5.74 -5.27
C THR A 144 -3.90 -6.55 -6.51
N ILE A 145 -3.58 -7.84 -6.33
CA ILE A 145 -3.19 -8.74 -7.42
C ILE A 145 -4.45 -9.44 -7.93
N ILE A 146 -4.63 -9.42 -9.25
CA ILE A 146 -5.74 -10.08 -9.94
C ILE A 146 -5.21 -10.81 -11.19
N PHE A 147 -6.09 -11.53 -11.89
CA PHE A 147 -5.83 -11.91 -13.26
C PHE A 147 -6.21 -10.75 -14.18
N PRO A 148 -5.57 -10.62 -15.35
CA PRO A 148 -6.01 -9.66 -16.36
C PRO A 148 -7.52 -9.76 -16.59
N LEU A 149 -8.16 -8.60 -16.66
CA LEU A 149 -9.59 -8.50 -16.89
C LEU A 149 -9.91 -9.01 -18.30
N CYS A 150 -10.88 -9.91 -18.38
CA CYS A 150 -11.39 -10.46 -19.62
C CYS A 150 -12.88 -10.78 -19.45
N GLU A 151 -13.56 -11.04 -20.56
CA GLU A 151 -15.00 -11.31 -20.57
C GLU A 151 -15.41 -12.52 -19.71
N SER A 152 -14.49 -13.45 -19.45
CA SER A 152 -14.75 -14.66 -18.67
C SER A 152 -14.59 -14.49 -17.15
N ASN A 153 -14.01 -13.38 -16.69
CA ASN A 153 -13.66 -13.20 -15.28
C ASN A 153 -14.50 -12.08 -14.66
N HIS A 154 -15.24 -12.41 -13.59
CA HIS A 154 -16.04 -11.45 -12.86
C HIS A 154 -15.38 -11.07 -11.54
N TYR A 155 -15.22 -9.77 -11.32
CA TYR A 155 -14.70 -9.22 -10.06
C TYR A 155 -15.80 -8.40 -9.39
N MET A 156 -16.11 -8.73 -8.14
CA MET A 156 -17.04 -7.96 -7.31
C MET A 156 -16.27 -7.01 -6.40
N LEU A 157 -16.57 -5.72 -6.48
CA LEU A 157 -15.98 -4.69 -5.61
C LEU A 157 -16.45 -4.81 -4.15
N HIS A 158 -17.69 -5.27 -3.96
CA HIS A 158 -18.31 -5.43 -2.64
C HIS A 158 -19.25 -6.63 -2.65
N PRO A 159 -19.31 -7.46 -1.58
CA PRO A 159 -20.23 -8.60 -1.50
C PRO A 159 -21.70 -8.20 -1.65
N SER A 160 -22.04 -6.97 -1.27
CA SER A 160 -23.39 -6.40 -1.40
C SER A 160 -23.54 -5.40 -2.55
N ALA A 161 -22.57 -5.31 -3.47
CA ALA A 161 -22.75 -4.50 -4.67
C ALA A 161 -23.85 -5.14 -5.53
N PRO A 162 -24.81 -4.35 -6.04
CA PRO A 162 -25.83 -4.88 -6.93
C PRO A 162 -25.16 -5.42 -8.20
N THR A 163 -25.35 -6.70 -8.47
CA THR A 163 -25.11 -7.29 -9.79
C THR A 163 -26.26 -6.86 -10.67
N ALA A 164 -26.00 -5.97 -11.63
CA ALA A 164 -26.96 -5.62 -12.67
C ALA A 164 -27.37 -6.87 -13.48
#